data_AF-A0A7S7Q877-F1
#
_entry.id   AF-A0A7S7Q877-F1
#
_cell.length_a   1.000
_cell.length_b   1.000
_cell.length_c   1.000
_cell.angle_alpha   90.00
_cell.angle_beta   90.00
_cell.angle_gamma   90.00
#
_symmetry.space_group_name_H-M   'P 1'
#
loop_
_entity.id
_entity.type
_entity.pdbx_description
1 polymer ?
#
loop_
_entity_poly.entity_id
_entity_poly.type
_entity_poly.pdbx_seq_one_letter_code
_entity_poly.pdbx_strand_id
1 'polypeptide(L)'
;MSSSAGETEAALVALLHLIRLMGAELVAGQHRDDVEVLVKAIETKLRAARFPADMPNQDIVRGLDLAQARLRPIFEELRARSEKAHLSDQLLLAPRPSRIH
;
A
#
# COMPACT_ATOMS: atom_id res chain seq x y z
N MET A 1 -1.77 -14.59 30.40
CA MET A 1 -1.05 -13.35 30.04
C MET A 1 -1.16 -13.12 28.54
N SER A 2 -2.40 -13.06 28.03
CA SER A 2 -2.67 -13.28 26.60
C SER A 2 -3.34 -12.09 25.91
N SER A 3 -3.62 -10.98 26.61
CA SER A 3 -4.37 -9.85 26.05
C SER A 3 -3.49 -8.87 25.26
N SER A 4 -2.28 -8.56 25.74
CA SER A 4 -1.44 -7.51 25.11
C SER A 4 -0.92 -7.88 23.72
N ALA A 5 -0.57 -9.15 23.48
CA ALA A 5 -0.10 -9.61 22.17
C ALA A 5 -1.23 -9.59 21.13
N GLY A 6 -2.44 -10.06 21.51
CA GLY A 6 -3.61 -10.05 20.65
C GLY A 6 -4.11 -8.63 20.34
N GLU A 7 -4.10 -7.74 21.32
CA GLU A 7 -4.41 -6.31 21.13
C GLU A 7 -3.44 -5.65 20.14
N THR A 8 -2.15 -5.94 20.27
CA THR A 8 -1.11 -5.41 19.36
C THR A 8 -1.29 -5.93 17.93
N GLU A 9 -1.60 -7.22 17.77
CA GLU A 9 -1.85 -7.81 16.46
C GLU A 9 -3.11 -7.23 15.81
N ALA A 10 -4.20 -7.08 16.56
CA ALA A 10 -5.43 -6.47 16.07
C ALA A 10 -5.20 -5.02 15.63
N ALA A 11 -4.46 -4.24 16.41
CA ALA A 11 -4.09 -2.87 16.04
C ALA A 11 -3.24 -2.84 14.76
N LEU A 12 -2.25 -3.73 14.63
CA LEU A 12 -1.43 -3.83 13.42
C LEU A 12 -2.28 -4.17 12.19
N VAL A 13 -3.19 -5.15 12.30
CA VAL A 13 -4.11 -5.52 11.21
C VAL A 13 -5.00 -4.34 10.83
N ALA A 14 -5.56 -3.63 11.80
CA ALA A 14 -6.39 -2.45 11.55
C ALA A 14 -5.62 -1.34 10.83
N LEU A 15 -4.36 -1.08 11.24
CA LEU A 15 -3.50 -0.08 10.58
C LEU A 15 -3.13 -0.48 9.15
N LEU A 16 -2.80 -1.74 8.91
CA LEU A 16 -2.55 -2.25 7.57
C LEU A 16 -3.81 -2.12 6.70
N HIS A 17 -4.97 -2.42 7.25
CA HIS A 17 -6.24 -2.26 6.54
C HIS A 17 -6.53 -0.79 6.21
N LEU A 18 -6.26 0.13 7.15
CA LEU A 18 -6.39 1.57 6.91
C LEU A 18 -5.48 2.03 5.76
N ILE A 19 -4.21 1.61 5.72
CA ILE A 19 -3.29 1.93 4.61
C ILE A 19 -3.84 1.42 3.28
N ARG A 20 -4.36 0.19 3.26
CA ARG A 20 -4.99 -0.38 2.06
C ARG A 20 -6.20 0.45 1.60
N LEU A 21 -7.08 0.85 2.52
CA LEU A 21 -8.27 1.65 2.20
C LEU A 21 -7.88 3.03 1.67
N MET A 22 -6.94 3.73 2.32
CA MET A 22 -6.45 5.03 1.86
C MET A 22 -5.83 4.93 0.45
N GLY A 23 -5.05 3.88 0.18
CA GLY A 23 -4.51 3.64 -1.16
C GLY A 23 -5.60 3.31 -2.19
N ALA A 24 -6.67 2.63 -1.78
CA ALA A 24 -7.79 2.31 -2.67
C ALA A 24 -8.56 3.55 -3.12
N GLU A 25 -8.66 4.59 -2.27
CA GLU A 25 -9.25 5.89 -2.65
C GLU A 25 -8.49 6.56 -3.80
N LEU A 26 -7.16 6.42 -3.84
CA LEU A 26 -6.35 6.93 -4.97
C LEU A 26 -6.70 6.23 -6.28
N VAL A 27 -6.95 4.92 -6.22
CA VAL A 27 -7.34 4.12 -7.39
C VAL A 27 -8.77 4.45 -7.84
N ALA A 28 -9.70 4.58 -6.90
CA ALA A 28 -11.10 4.88 -7.17
C ALA A 28 -11.29 6.30 -7.73
N GLY A 29 -10.47 7.25 -7.28
CA GLY A 29 -10.44 8.61 -7.80
C GLY A 29 -9.71 8.75 -9.15
N GLN A 30 -9.33 9.99 -9.46
CA GLN A 30 -8.52 10.35 -10.64
C GLN A 30 -7.01 10.42 -10.34
N HIS A 31 -6.59 9.92 -9.17
CA HIS A 31 -5.23 10.03 -8.63
C HIS A 31 -4.46 8.70 -8.74
N ARG A 32 -4.72 7.94 -9.81
CA ARG A 32 -4.22 6.57 -9.98
C ARG A 32 -2.70 6.53 -10.13
N ASP A 33 -2.13 7.58 -10.74
CA ASP A 33 -0.69 7.76 -10.90
C ASP A 33 0.00 8.07 -9.55
N ASP A 34 -0.76 8.51 -8.54
CA ASP A 34 -0.22 8.81 -7.20
C ASP A 34 -0.01 7.55 -6.35
N VAL A 35 -0.44 6.37 -6.81
CA VAL A 35 -0.22 5.10 -6.11
C VAL A 35 1.28 4.82 -5.93
N GLU A 36 2.09 5.02 -6.97
CA GLU A 36 3.53 4.77 -6.85
C GLU A 36 4.24 5.83 -6.00
N VAL A 37 3.73 7.07 -6.02
CA VAL A 37 4.17 8.14 -5.13
C VAL A 37 3.89 7.76 -3.66
N LEU A 38 2.70 7.25 -3.36
CA LEU A 38 2.33 6.77 -2.03
C LEU A 38 3.25 5.62 -1.58
N VAL A 39 3.45 4.60 -2.41
CA VAL A 39 4.30 3.44 -2.05
C VAL A 39 5.72 3.90 -1.72
N LYS A 40 6.33 4.71 -2.60
CA LYS A 40 7.67 5.25 -2.38
C LYS A 40 7.74 6.12 -1.13
N ALA A 41 6.71 6.91 -0.85
CA ALA A 41 6.64 7.74 0.35
C ALA A 41 6.61 6.88 1.63
N ILE A 42 5.82 5.81 1.66
CA ILE A 42 5.76 4.89 2.80
C ILE A 42 7.11 4.19 3.00
N GLU A 43 7.71 3.64 1.95
CA GLU A 43 9.02 2.99 2.03
C GLU A 43 10.11 3.94 2.53
N THR A 44 10.11 5.18 2.03
CA THR A 44 11.07 6.21 2.46
C THR A 44 10.89 6.55 3.93
N LYS A 45 9.64 6.72 4.39
CA LYS A 45 9.32 7.03 5.79
C LYS A 45 9.67 5.87 6.72
N LEU A 46 9.47 4.63 6.27
CA LEU A 46 9.84 3.44 7.02
C LEU A 46 11.37 3.34 7.20
N ARG A 47 12.15 3.63 6.15
CA ARG A 47 13.62 3.69 6.24
C ARG A 47 14.13 4.83 7.12
N ALA A 48 13.38 5.93 7.19
CA ALA A 48 13.72 7.10 8.00
C ALA A 48 13.15 7.03 9.44
N ALA A 49 12.51 5.92 9.81
CA ALA A 49 11.91 5.75 11.13
C ALA A 49 12.98 5.87 12.22
N ARG A 50 12.64 6.63 13.27
CA ARG A 50 13.49 6.77 14.46
C ARG A 50 13.00 5.81 15.53
N PHE A 51 13.94 5.06 16.10
CA PHE A 51 13.67 4.09 17.16
C PHE A 51 14.26 4.58 18.49
N PRO A 52 13.75 4.10 19.63
CA PRO A 52 14.35 4.37 20.94
C PRO A 52 15.84 3.99 20.96
N ALA A 53 16.66 4.80 21.64
CA ALA A 53 18.11 4.63 21.65
C ALA A 53 18.58 3.34 22.36
N ASP A 54 17.73 2.79 23.22
CA ASP A 54 17.93 1.54 23.96
C ASP A 54 17.44 0.30 23.21
N MET A 55 16.78 0.46 22.06
CA MET A 55 16.29 -0.67 21.26
C MET A 55 17.46 -1.35 20.54
N PRO A 56 17.62 -2.68 20.67
CA PRO A 56 18.69 -3.40 19.98
C PRO A 56 18.57 -3.26 18.45
N ASN A 57 19.69 -2.97 17.77
CA ASN A 57 19.73 -2.85 16.31
C ASN A 57 19.14 -4.07 15.59
N GLN A 58 19.33 -5.27 16.12
CA GLN A 58 18.78 -6.50 15.55
C GLN A 58 17.24 -6.51 15.58
N ASP A 59 16.63 -6.00 16.66
CA ASP A 59 15.18 -5.94 16.80
C ASP A 59 14.59 -4.86 15.89
N ILE A 60 15.31 -3.73 15.72
CA ILE A 60 14.96 -2.69 14.74
C ILE A 60 14.93 -3.27 13.33
N VAL A 61 16.01 -3.96 12.91
CA VAL A 61 16.10 -4.55 11.56
C VAL A 61 14.98 -5.57 11.35
N ARG A 62 14.76 -6.48 12.30
CA ARG A 62 13.67 -7.47 12.22
C ARG A 62 12.29 -6.82 12.14
N GLY A 63 12.06 -5.75 12.90
CA GLY A 63 10.81 -4.99 12.88
C GLY A 63 10.57 -4.30 11.54
N LEU A 64 11.61 -3.70 10.96
CA LEU A 64 11.55 -3.09 9.63
C LEU A 64 11.30 -4.13 8.53
N ASP A 65 11.99 -5.27 8.57
CA ASP A 65 11.80 -6.36 7.62
C ASP A 65 10.38 -6.93 7.71
N LEU A 66 9.86 -7.12 8.94
CA LEU A 66 8.50 -7.55 9.15
C LEU A 66 7.50 -6.53 8.60
N ALA A 67 7.69 -5.24 8.87
CA ALA A 67 6.82 -4.19 8.35
C ALA A 67 6.80 -4.18 6.82
N GLN A 68 7.97 -4.29 6.16
CA GLN A 68 8.06 -4.41 4.70
C GLN A 68 7.33 -5.64 4.19
N ALA A 69 7.52 -6.80 4.83
CA ALA A 69 6.87 -8.05 4.43
C ALA A 69 5.33 -7.96 4.53
N ARG A 70 4.80 -7.26 5.53
CA ARG A 70 3.35 -7.05 5.71
C ARG A 70 2.77 -6.02 4.74
N LEU A 71 3.53 -4.99 4.37
CA LEU A 71 3.10 -3.94 3.44
C LEU A 71 3.17 -4.38 1.97
N ARG A 72 4.14 -5.21 1.61
CA ARG A 72 4.36 -5.70 0.23
C ARG A 72 3.07 -6.18 -0.47
N PRO A 73 2.26 -7.10 0.10
CA PRO A 73 1.05 -7.56 -0.58
C PRO A 73 0.02 -6.44 -0.80
N ILE A 74 -0.01 -5.42 0.07
CA ILE A 74 -0.90 -4.26 -0.08
C ILE A 74 -0.42 -3.40 -1.27
N PHE A 75 0.88 -3.17 -1.38
CA PHE A 75 1.45 -2.40 -2.50
C PHE A 75 1.25 -3.11 -3.84
N GLU A 76 1.46 -4.42 -3.88
CA GLU A 76 1.19 -5.25 -5.07
C GLU A 76 -0.28 -5.18 -5.48
N GLU A 77 -1.21 -5.28 -4.51
CA GLU A 77 -2.64 -5.13 -4.77
C GLU A 77 -3.01 -3.75 -5.32
N LEU A 78 -2.48 -2.67 -4.72
CA LEU A 78 -2.75 -1.30 -5.16
C LEU A 78 -2.23 -1.03 -6.57
N ARG A 79 -1.02 -1.50 -6.90
CA ARG A 79 -0.44 -1.41 -8.25
C ARG A 79 -1.30 -2.14 -9.27
N ALA A 80 -1.67 -3.38 -8.98
CA ALA A 80 -2.50 -4.18 -9.89
C ALA A 80 -3.88 -3.53 -10.13
N ARG A 81 -4.48 -2.93 -9.10
CA ARG A 81 -5.76 -2.20 -9.24
C ARG A 81 -5.59 -0.91 -10.04
N SER A 82 -4.51 -0.16 -9.82
CA SER A 82 -4.21 1.05 -10.59
C SER A 82 -4.01 0.74 -12.07
N GLU A 83 -3.21 -0.28 -12.39
CA GLU A 83 -2.96 -0.72 -13.77
C GLU A 83 -4.25 -1.18 -14.46
N LYS A 84 -5.07 -2.00 -13.79
CA LYS A 84 -6.37 -2.43 -14.31
C LYS A 84 -7.28 -1.23 -14.60
N ALA A 85 -7.31 -0.25 -13.71
CA ALA A 85 -8.13 0.94 -13.87
C ALA A 85 -7.63 1.80 -15.05
N HIS A 86 -6.31 1.94 -15.20
CA HIS A 86 -5.68 2.62 -16.34
C HIS A 86 -6.04 1.97 -17.68
N LEU A 87 -5.95 0.63 -17.78
CA LEU A 87 -6.36 -0.11 -18.98
C LEU A 87 -7.85 0.08 -19.30
N SER A 88 -8.70 0.07 -18.27
CA SER A 88 -10.14 0.31 -18.44
C SER A 88 -10.43 1.70 -19.02
N ASP A 89 -9.74 2.74 -18.55
CA ASP A 89 -9.92 4.11 -19.08
C ASP A 89 -9.47 4.21 -20.54
N GLN A 90 -8.35 3.60 -20.91
CA GLN A 90 -7.89 3.57 -22.30
C GLN A 90 -8.89 2.90 -23.22
N LEU A 91 -9.52 1.80 -22.79
CA LEU A 91 -10.55 1.10 -23.56
C LEU A 91 -11.82 1.94 -23.75
N LEU A 92 -12.19 2.76 -22.76
CA LEU A 92 -13.33 3.68 -22.86
C LEU A 92 -13.05 4.86 -23.79
N LEU A 93 -11.80 5.30 -23.87
CA LEU A 93 -11.35 6.38 -24.74
C LEU A 93 -10.98 5.92 -26.16
N ALA A 94 -10.86 4.60 -26.39
CA ALA A 94 -10.59 4.05 -27.71
C ALA A 94 -11.74 4.40 -28.68
N PRO A 95 -11.44 4.96 -29.87
CA PRO A 95 -12.47 5.25 -30.87
C PRO A 95 -13.23 3.96 -31.21
N ARG A 96 -14.56 3.99 -31.08
CA ARG A 96 -15.38 2.87 -31.55
C ARG A 96 -15.11 2.68 -33.04
N PRO A 97 -14.79 1.45 -33.51
CA PRO A 97 -14.63 1.23 -34.93
C PRO A 97 -15.93 1.63 -35.63
N SER A 98 -15.85 2.63 -36.50
CA SER A 98 -16.96 3.07 -37.33
C SER A 98 -17.50 1.85 -38.06
N ARG A 99 -18.74 1.46 -37.75
CA ARG A 99 -19.46 0.47 -38.54
C ARG A 99 -19.75 1.12 -39.88
N ILE A 100 -18.89 0.86 -40.85
CA ILE A 100 -19.16 1.15 -42.25
C ILE A 100 -20.27 0.16 -42.65
N HIS A 101 -21.46 0.71 -42.93
CA HIS A 101 -22.62 0.00 -43.47
C HIS A 101 -22.53 -0.04 -45.00
#